data_AF-A0AAN9Q174-F1
#
_entry.id   AF-A0AAN9Q174-F1
#
_cell.length_a   1.000
_cell.length_b   1.000
_cell.length_c   1.000
_cell.angle_alpha   90.00
_cell.angle_beta   90.00
_cell.angle_gamma   90.00
#
_symmetry.space_group_name_H-M   'P 1'
#
loop_
_entity.id
_entity.type
_entity.pdbx_description
1 polymer ?
#
loop_
_entity_poly.entity_id
_entity_poly.type
_entity_poly.pdbx_seq_one_letter_code
_entity_poly.pdbx_strand_id
1 'polypeptide(L)'
;MCIALQGMSAQIGFFLHMQNHVFKRPIVFPRPQIFAIGILALLYIIVAQIKDLPDIEGDRKHGVKNLSVLIGPKPVFWICVSLLEIAYGVAIMAVGHAILASILWYRAKSVDLKNNASTFSFYMLIWELVRAEYFLVPFVR
;
A
#
# COMPACT_ATOMS: atom_id res chain seq x y z
N MET A 1 2.68 4.38 -10.93
CA MET A 1 3.75 5.32 -10.53
C MET A 1 3.22 6.59 -9.89
N CYS A 2 2.25 7.31 -10.49
CA CYS A 2 1.72 8.57 -9.90
C CYS A 2 1.17 8.42 -8.48
N ILE A 3 0.41 7.34 -8.20
CA ILE A 3 -0.18 7.12 -6.87
C ILE A 3 0.89 6.96 -5.79
N ALA A 4 1.99 6.28 -6.09
CA ALA A 4 3.07 6.09 -5.12
C ALA A 4 3.79 7.41 -4.80
N LEU A 5 4.04 8.22 -5.82
CA LEU A 5 4.60 9.56 -5.66
C LEU A 5 3.68 10.47 -4.85
N GLN A 6 2.36 10.38 -5.07
CA GLN A 6 1.36 11.14 -4.31
C GLN A 6 1.30 10.74 -2.83
N GLY A 7 1.39 9.44 -2.53
CA GLY A 7 1.43 8.95 -1.14
C GLY A 7 2.67 9.44 -0.39
N MET A 8 3.84 9.36 -1.03
CA MET A 8 5.11 9.82 -0.46
C MET A 8 5.11 11.33 -0.22
N SER A 9 4.65 12.13 -1.19
CA SER A 9 4.61 13.58 -1.07
C SER A 9 3.67 14.06 0.04
N ALA A 10 2.52 13.40 0.20
CA ALA A 10 1.58 13.70 1.28
C ALA A 10 2.17 13.48 2.67
N GLN A 11 2.88 12.37 2.90
CA GLN A 11 3.53 12.07 4.19
C GLN A 11 4.62 13.08 4.53
N ILE A 12 5.56 13.29 3.60
CA ILE A 12 6.68 14.21 3.81
C ILE A 12 6.13 15.63 4.03
N GLY A 13 5.17 16.05 3.20
CA GLY A 13 4.54 17.37 3.32
C GLY A 13 3.88 17.59 4.67
N PHE A 14 3.11 16.61 5.17
CA PHE A 14 2.47 16.69 6.48
C PHE A 14 3.49 16.77 7.63
N PHE A 15 4.53 15.93 7.59
CA PHE A 15 5.59 15.95 8.60
C PHE A 15 6.30 17.30 8.63
N LEU A 16 6.69 17.83 7.46
CA LEU A 16 7.35 19.13 7.36
C LEU A 16 6.44 20.25 7.86
N HIS A 17 5.14 20.22 7.53
CA HIS A 17 4.19 21.20 8.02
C HIS A 17 4.07 21.18 9.55
N MET A 18 3.92 19.99 10.15
CA MET A 18 3.84 19.83 11.59
C MET A 18 5.12 20.32 12.29
N GLN A 19 6.31 20.02 11.75
CA GLN A 19 7.57 20.46 12.36
C GLN A 19 7.77 21.98 12.25
N ASN A 20 7.62 22.56 11.05
CA ASN A 20 7.92 23.97 10.82
C ASN A 20 6.82 24.91 11.34
N HIS A 21 5.55 24.60 11.10
CA HIS A 21 4.44 25.54 11.35
C HIS A 21 3.74 25.31 12.68
N VAL A 22 3.61 24.07 13.13
CA VAL A 22 2.89 23.74 14.36
C VAL A 22 3.83 23.67 15.56
N PHE A 23 4.87 22.84 15.49
CA PHE A 23 5.78 22.61 16.62
C PHE A 23 6.96 23.59 16.66
N LYS A 24 7.26 24.30 15.56
CA LYS A 24 8.41 25.21 15.41
C LYS A 24 9.74 24.55 15.81
N ARG A 25 9.92 23.30 15.41
CA ARG A 25 11.11 22.48 15.70
C ARG A 25 11.97 22.31 14.46
N PRO A 26 13.30 22.12 14.61
CA PRO A 26 14.16 21.82 13.48
C PRO A 26 13.72 20.52 12.79
N ILE A 27 13.80 20.50 11.47
CA ILE A 27 13.47 19.31 10.67
C ILE A 27 14.53 18.24 10.93
N VAL A 28 14.20 17.30 11.81
CA VAL A 28 15.00 16.12 12.11
C VAL A 28 14.06 14.92 12.04
N PHE A 29 14.34 13.99 11.13
CA PHE A 29 13.57 12.75 11.00
C PHE A 29 14.08 11.72 12.02
N PRO A 30 13.30 11.35 13.04
CA PRO A 30 13.72 10.32 13.97
C PRO A 30 13.65 8.94 13.30
N ARG A 31 14.42 7.96 13.80
CA ARG A 31 14.54 6.63 13.19
C ARG A 31 13.19 5.91 12.97
N PRO A 32 12.23 5.93 13.91
CA PRO A 32 10.91 5.32 13.71
C PRO A 32 10.12 5.94 12.55
N GLN A 33 10.26 7.24 12.32
CA GLN A 33 9.60 7.94 11.21
C GLN A 33 10.26 7.61 9.88
N ILE A 34 11.59 7.52 9.82
CA ILE A 34 12.29 7.05 8.60
C ILE A 34 11.83 5.63 8.25
N PHE A 35 11.73 4.76 9.27
CA PHE A 35 11.21 3.41 9.10
C PHE A 35 9.76 3.40 8.59
N ALA A 36 8.87 4.19 9.19
CA ALA A 36 7.48 4.31 8.77
C ALA A 36 7.34 4.84 7.33
N ILE A 37 8.15 5.83 6.93
CA ILE A 37 8.21 6.34 5.55
C ILE A 37 8.63 5.22 4.59
N GLY A 38 9.63 4.40 4.96
CA GLY A 38 10.09 3.27 4.17
C GLY A 38 9.00 2.21 3.96
N ILE A 39 8.30 1.83 5.03
CA ILE A 39 7.19 0.87 4.96
C ILE A 39 6.03 1.43 4.11
N LEU A 40 5.58 2.66 4.35
CA LEU A 40 4.51 3.27 3.56
C LEU A 40 4.89 3.39 2.09
N ALA A 41 6.12 3.78 1.77
CA ALA A 41 6.64 3.83 0.40
C ALA A 41 6.52 2.47 -0.30
N LEU A 42 6.93 1.39 0.39
CA LEU A 42 6.78 0.02 -0.10
C LEU A 42 5.30 -0.35 -0.34
N LEU A 43 4.42 -0.05 0.63
CA LEU A 43 2.98 -0.29 0.50
C LEU A 43 2.41 0.41 -0.74
N TYR A 44 2.76 1.67 -0.98
CA TYR A 44 2.29 2.42 -2.14
C TYR A 44 2.78 1.87 -3.49
N ILE A 45 4.00 1.33 -3.54
CA ILE A 45 4.50 0.65 -4.74
C ILE A 45 3.64 -0.58 -5.02
N ILE A 46 3.29 -1.36 -3.99
CA ILE A 46 2.46 -2.56 -4.14
C ILE A 46 1.03 -2.19 -4.55
N VAL A 47 0.42 -1.18 -3.93
CA VAL A 47 -0.90 -0.64 -4.33
C VAL A 47 -0.90 -0.23 -5.79
N ALA A 48 0.19 0.39 -6.25
CA ALA A 48 0.31 0.80 -7.64
C ALA A 48 0.35 -0.36 -8.64
N GLN A 49 0.68 -1.59 -8.21
CA GLN A 49 0.55 -2.80 -9.02
C GLN A 49 -0.86 -3.39 -8.93
N ILE A 50 -1.43 -3.44 -7.72
CA ILE A 50 -2.79 -3.99 -7.50
C ILE A 50 -3.84 -3.19 -8.27
N LYS A 51 -3.68 -1.87 -8.39
CA LYS A 51 -4.63 -1.01 -9.12
C LYS A 51 -4.81 -1.43 -10.59
N ASP A 52 -3.81 -2.07 -11.19
CA ASP A 52 -3.83 -2.48 -12.60
C ASP A 52 -4.56 -3.81 -12.81
N LEU A 53 -4.73 -4.63 -11.74
CA LEU A 53 -5.43 -5.91 -11.80
C LEU A 53 -6.88 -5.83 -12.33
N PRO A 54 -7.73 -4.86 -11.93
CA PRO A 54 -9.08 -4.74 -12.49
C PRO A 54 -9.11 -4.24 -13.94
N ASP A 55 -8.02 -3.70 -14.49
CA ASP A 55 -7.99 -3.02 -15.80
C ASP A 55 -7.14 -3.73 -16.86
N ILE A 56 -6.74 -4.98 -16.63
CA ILE A 56 -5.84 -5.74 -17.52
C ILE A 56 -6.34 -5.78 -18.97
N GLU A 57 -7.65 -5.95 -19.17
CA GLU A 57 -8.24 -6.01 -20.51
C GLU A 57 -8.22 -4.64 -21.20
N GLY A 58 -8.45 -3.57 -20.46
CA GLY A 58 -8.33 -2.20 -20.95
C GLY A 58 -6.89 -1.89 -21.34
N ASP A 59 -5.94 -2.18 -20.45
CA ASP A 59 -4.51 -1.98 -20.68
C ASP A 59 -4.02 -2.75 -21.90
N ARG A 60 -4.45 -4.01 -22.07
CA ARG A 60 -4.10 -4.84 -23.23
C ARG A 60 -4.59 -4.21 -24.54
N LYS A 61 -5.84 -3.74 -24.58
CA LYS A 61 -6.44 -3.12 -25.78
C LYS A 61 -5.73 -1.83 -26.19
N HIS A 62 -5.26 -1.05 -25.22
CA HIS A 62 -4.55 0.21 -25.46
C HIS A 62 -3.04 0.05 -25.59
N GLY A 63 -2.53 -1.20 -25.59
CA GLY A 63 -1.09 -1.48 -25.72
C GLY A 63 -0.25 -1.07 -24.51
N VAL A 64 -0.89 -0.83 -23.35
CA VAL A 64 -0.21 -0.51 -22.10
C VAL A 64 0.45 -1.78 -21.55
N LYS A 65 1.78 -1.75 -21.40
CA LYS A 65 2.55 -2.85 -20.85
C LYS A 65 2.79 -2.62 -19.36
N ASN A 66 2.05 -3.31 -18.51
CA ASN A 66 2.30 -3.40 -17.07
C ASN A 66 2.54 -4.85 -16.63
N LEU A 67 2.91 -5.05 -15.36
CA LEU A 67 3.27 -6.38 -14.85
C LEU A 67 2.12 -7.39 -15.02
N SER A 68 0.88 -6.98 -14.74
CA SER A 68 -0.29 -7.86 -14.85
C SER A 68 -0.65 -8.24 -16.28
N VAL A 69 -0.35 -7.39 -17.26
CA VAL A 69 -0.46 -7.69 -18.69
C VAL A 69 0.64 -8.65 -19.15
N LEU A 70 1.87 -8.48 -18.65
CA LEU A 70 3.05 -9.22 -19.08
C LEU A 70 3.12 -10.65 -18.53
N ILE A 71 2.90 -10.83 -17.22
CA ILE A 71 3.03 -12.13 -16.54
C ILE A 71 1.69 -12.71 -16.06
N GLY A 72 0.59 -11.95 -16.19
CA GLY A 72 -0.77 -12.38 -15.88
C GLY A 72 -1.26 -11.98 -14.47
N PRO A 73 -2.59 -11.99 -14.24
CA PRO A 73 -3.20 -11.51 -12.99
C PRO A 73 -2.80 -12.36 -11.77
N LYS A 74 -2.79 -13.69 -11.90
CA LYS A 74 -2.60 -14.62 -10.78
C LYS A 74 -1.22 -14.50 -10.11
N PRO A 75 -0.08 -14.55 -10.84
CA PRO A 75 1.21 -14.37 -10.19
C PRO A 75 1.37 -12.97 -9.59
N VAL A 76 0.93 -11.92 -10.28
CA VAL A 76 1.01 -10.54 -9.76
C VAL A 76 0.22 -10.39 -8.47
N PHE A 77 -1.00 -10.91 -8.43
CA PHE A 77 -1.84 -10.88 -7.23
C PHE A 77 -1.14 -11.51 -6.03
N TRP A 78 -0.65 -12.75 -6.16
CA TRP A 78 0.00 -13.43 -5.04
C TRP A 78 1.35 -12.84 -4.65
N ILE A 79 2.11 -12.27 -5.59
CA ILE A 79 3.32 -11.49 -5.28
C ILE A 79 2.93 -10.27 -4.44
N CYS A 80 1.92 -9.52 -4.86
CA CYS A 80 1.48 -8.32 -4.12
C CYS A 80 0.97 -8.67 -2.72
N VAL A 81 0.13 -9.69 -2.59
CA VAL A 81 -0.36 -10.17 -1.28
C VAL A 81 0.81 -10.59 -0.40
N SER A 82 1.76 -11.38 -0.92
CA SER A 82 2.91 -11.84 -0.13
C SER A 82 3.80 -10.68 0.33
N LEU A 83 4.04 -9.69 -0.52
CA LEU A 83 4.81 -8.50 -0.16
C LEU A 83 4.12 -7.65 0.90
N LEU A 84 2.79 -7.53 0.85
CA LEU A 84 2.00 -6.85 1.88
C LEU A 84 2.04 -7.60 3.22
N GLU A 85 1.89 -8.93 3.21
CA GLU A 85 2.05 -9.76 4.42
C GLU A 85 3.43 -9.61 5.04
N ILE A 86 4.50 -9.61 4.23
CA ILE A 86 5.86 -9.38 4.71
C ILE A 86 6.00 -7.96 5.28
N ALA A 87 5.44 -6.94 4.63
CA ALA A 87 5.49 -5.58 5.13
C ALA A 87 4.79 -5.45 6.49
N TYR A 88 3.60 -6.05 6.64
CA TYR A 88 2.91 -6.10 7.92
C TYR A 88 3.69 -6.91 8.96
N GLY A 89 4.30 -8.02 8.56
CA GLY A 89 5.17 -8.88 9.38
C GLY A 89 6.39 -8.16 9.95
N VAL A 90 7.09 -7.39 9.12
CA VAL A 90 8.24 -6.57 9.53
C VAL A 90 7.80 -5.42 10.44
N ALA A 91 6.56 -4.93 10.27
CA ALA A 91 5.98 -3.90 11.12
C ALA A 91 5.37 -4.45 12.43
N ILE A 92 5.44 -5.77 12.73
CA ILE A 92 4.92 -6.39 13.96
C ILE A 92 5.76 -5.97 15.18
N MET A 93 5.48 -4.75 15.64
CA MET A 93 5.70 -4.23 16.98
C MET A 93 4.36 -3.90 17.65
N ALA A 94 3.24 -4.04 16.93
CA ALA A 94 1.91 -3.64 17.38
C ALA A 94 0.83 -4.62 16.90
N VAL A 95 -0.12 -4.94 17.80
CA VAL A 95 -1.29 -5.81 17.55
C VAL A 95 -2.09 -5.37 16.31
N GLY A 96 -2.09 -4.07 15.99
CA GLY A 96 -2.76 -3.52 14.81
C GLY A 96 -2.31 -4.16 13.50
N HIS A 97 -1.00 -4.28 13.24
CA HIS A 97 -0.49 -4.84 11.98
C HIS A 97 -0.85 -6.33 11.83
N ALA A 98 -0.90 -7.09 12.93
CA ALA A 98 -1.31 -8.49 12.90
C ALA A 98 -2.79 -8.65 12.52
N ILE A 99 -3.66 -7.74 12.97
CA ILE A 99 -5.08 -7.69 12.57
C ILE A 99 -5.20 -7.36 11.08
N LEU A 100 -4.46 -6.35 10.60
CA LEU A 100 -4.49 -5.94 9.19
C LEU A 100 -3.99 -7.05 8.25
N ALA A 101 -2.89 -7.72 8.60
CA ALA A 101 -2.39 -8.90 7.92
C ALA A 101 -3.43 -10.03 7.88
N SER A 102 -4.06 -10.32 9.02
CA SER A 102 -5.09 -11.37 9.09
C SER A 102 -6.29 -11.08 8.18
N ILE A 103 -6.74 -9.82 8.14
CA ILE A 103 -7.81 -9.37 7.25
C ILE A 103 -7.38 -9.52 5.78
N LEU A 104 -6.18 -9.06 5.44
CA LEU A 104 -5.63 -9.16 4.09
C LEU A 104 -5.61 -10.61 3.61
N TRP A 105 -4.99 -11.51 4.38
CA TRP A 105 -4.87 -12.92 4.05
C TRP A 105 -6.22 -13.59 3.86
N TYR A 106 -7.15 -13.35 4.79
CA TYR A 106 -8.49 -13.94 4.73
C TYR A 106 -9.25 -13.48 3.48
N ARG A 107 -9.19 -12.19 3.17
CA ARG A 107 -9.87 -11.61 2.01
C ARG A 107 -9.19 -11.99 0.69
N ALA A 108 -7.87 -12.18 0.68
CA ALA A 108 -7.15 -12.58 -0.53
C ALA A 108 -7.58 -13.97 -1.04
N LYS A 109 -7.96 -14.89 -0.14
CA LYS A 109 -8.42 -16.24 -0.50
C LYS A 109 -9.75 -16.29 -1.24
N SER A 110 -10.59 -15.27 -1.11
CA SER A 110 -11.91 -15.21 -1.73
C SER A 110 -11.96 -14.40 -3.03
N VAL A 111 -10.83 -13.84 -3.48
CA VAL A 111 -10.78 -13.02 -4.70
C VAL A 111 -10.89 -13.89 -5.94
N ASP A 112 -11.91 -13.65 -6.75
CA ASP A 112 -11.99 -14.19 -8.11
C ASP A 112 -11.29 -13.24 -9.10
N LEU A 113 -10.09 -13.64 -9.55
CA LEU A 113 -9.29 -12.86 -10.49
C LEU A 113 -9.87 -12.77 -11.90
N LYS A 114 -10.90 -13.56 -12.22
CA LYS A 114 -11.62 -13.46 -13.50
C LYS A 114 -12.76 -12.44 -13.45
N ASN A 115 -13.13 -11.98 -12.26
CA ASN A 115 -14.22 -11.05 -12.06
C ASN A 115 -13.68 -9.66 -11.68
N ASN A 116 -13.80 -8.70 -12.60
CA ASN A 116 -13.33 -7.33 -12.39
C ASN A 116 -13.97 -6.65 -11.16
N ALA A 117 -15.22 -6.97 -10.82
CA ALA A 117 -15.85 -6.44 -9.61
C ALA A 117 -15.20 -7.03 -8.34
N SER A 118 -14.80 -8.31 -8.37
CA SER A 118 -14.09 -8.94 -7.26
C SER A 118 -12.70 -8.36 -7.07
N THR A 119 -11.95 -8.15 -8.16
CA THR A 119 -10.60 -7.55 -8.09
C THR A 119 -10.65 -6.08 -7.70
N PHE A 120 -11.63 -5.33 -8.21
CA PHE A 120 -11.86 -3.94 -7.80
C PHE A 120 -12.26 -3.83 -6.32
N SER A 121 -13.16 -4.69 -5.83
CA SER A 121 -13.52 -4.72 -4.41
C SER A 121 -12.31 -5.01 -3.52
N PHE A 122 -11.43 -5.93 -3.93
CA PHE A 122 -10.19 -6.19 -3.21
C PHE A 122 -9.24 -4.98 -3.24
N TYR A 123 -9.08 -4.31 -4.39
CA TYR A 123 -8.32 -3.07 -4.49
C TYR A 123 -8.85 -1.97 -3.55
N MET A 124 -10.17 -1.84 -3.42
CA MET A 124 -10.78 -0.90 -2.47
C MET A 124 -10.51 -1.30 -1.01
N LEU A 125 -10.53 -2.59 -0.68
CA LEU A 125 -10.11 -3.06 0.64
C LEU A 125 -8.66 -2.66 0.94
N ILE A 126 -7.74 -2.82 -0.01
CA ILE A 126 -6.34 -2.41 0.17
C ILE A 126 -6.24 -0.91 0.50
N TRP A 127 -7.04 -0.06 -0.14
CA TRP A 127 -7.08 1.37 0.21
C TRP A 127 -7.51 1.63 1.65
N GLU A 128 -8.49 0.88 2.15
CA GLU A 128 -8.92 0.99 3.54
C GLU A 128 -7.84 0.50 4.52
N LEU A 129 -7.10 -0.57 4.17
CA LEU A 129 -5.95 -1.02 4.96
C LEU A 129 -4.82 0.02 4.98
N VAL A 130 -4.49 0.65 3.84
CA VAL A 130 -3.50 1.73 3.78
C VAL A 130 -3.95 2.94 4.60
N ARG A 131 -5.25 3.28 4.59
CA ARG A 131 -5.79 4.35 5.44
C ARG A 131 -5.61 4.02 6.93
N ALA A 132 -5.83 2.77 7.32
CA ALA A 132 -5.56 2.30 8.68
C ALA A 132 -4.07 2.39 9.05
N GLU A 133 -3.17 2.07 8.13
CA GLU A 133 -1.71 2.25 8.33
C GLU A 133 -1.34 3.70 8.61
N TYR A 134 -1.87 4.65 7.83
CA TYR A 134 -1.68 6.08 8.10
C TYR A 134 -2.14 6.50 9.50
N PHE A 135 -3.23 5.90 9.98
CA PHE A 135 -3.71 6.14 11.34
C PHE A 135 -2.76 5.54 12.39
N LEU A 136 -2.08 4.42 12.11
CA LEU A 136 -1.15 3.77 13.03
C LEU A 136 0.21 4.50 13.14
N VAL A 137 0.66 5.21 12.10
CA VAL A 137 1.97 5.88 12.04
C VAL A 137 2.30 6.75 13.27
N PRO A 138 1.39 7.61 13.80
CA PRO A 138 1.69 8.43 14.98
C PRO A 138 1.89 7.63 16.28
N PHE A 139 1.45 6.36 16.32
CA PHE A 139 1.57 5.49 17.49
C PHE A 139 2.89 4.72 17.52
N VAL A 140 3.62 4.68 16.40
CA VAL A 140 4.98 4.14 16.33
C VAL A 140 5.96 5.21 16.82
N ARG A 141 6.35 5.12 18.09
CA ARG A 141 7.27 6.05 18.76
C ARG A 141 8.69 5.52 18.84
#